data_AF-A0A4Q3XUT5-F1
#
_entry.id   AF-A0A4Q3XUT5-F1
#
_cell.length_a   1.000
_cell.length_b   1.000
_cell.length_c   1.000
_cell.angle_alpha   90.00
_cell.angle_beta   90.00
_cell.angle_gamma   90.00
#
_symmetry.space_group_name_H-M   'P 1'
#
loop_
_entity.id
_entity.type
_entity.pdbx_description
1 polymer ?
#
loop_
_entity_poly.entity_id
_entity_poly.type
_entity_poly.pdbx_seq_one_letter_code
_entity_poly.pdbx_strand_id
1 'polypeptide(L)'
;MPLSEGLLLFLEKFSRFLRMYDLRFSPRHTGAPYLPLDGGAKNFSVRDALQKWVQEEKALVVQPNGDVVELMAVDFRNSCLVLLFHRASPNAADPAYRRKARQKAGVKVTVRNAVKELDEEQSVSAHLVISNDKVSDGVYRAALEEIPGLSMGPIREIVALALNSYQYDFMRGKKKIDTYTVFRPEGLKSETITNALKKGEIGFVTLSRQAKAPFVDADGIFKPTIETMKLRVTGEITSKNWRDTLGQMVGSARKAGWPNVNVDIGLDNNRKRTVQLDRDDEAKEVLFEEDA
;
A
#
# COMPACT_ATOMS: atom_id res chain seq x y z
N MET A 1 -13.96 -2.81 36.13
CA MET A 1 -13.87 -1.56 35.34
C MET A 1 -13.31 -1.94 33.96
N PRO A 2 -14.06 -1.80 32.85
CA PRO A 2 -13.53 -2.12 31.54
C PRO A 2 -12.83 -0.88 30.98
N LEU A 3 -11.50 -0.93 30.95
CA LEU A 3 -10.67 -0.13 30.06
C LEU A 3 -10.52 -0.96 28.78
N SER A 4 -11.31 -0.75 27.71
CA SER A 4 -11.06 -1.51 26.47
C SER A 4 -11.57 -0.97 25.14
N GLU A 5 -12.42 0.05 25.07
CA GLU A 5 -12.97 0.46 23.75
C GLU A 5 -12.23 1.64 23.09
N GLY A 6 -11.68 2.57 23.89
CA GLY A 6 -10.96 3.74 23.35
C GLY A 6 -9.55 3.45 22.79
N LEU A 7 -8.90 2.38 23.26
CA LEU A 7 -7.53 2.02 22.85
C LEU A 7 -7.48 1.24 21.52
N LEU A 8 -8.54 0.47 21.22
CA LEU A 8 -8.63 -0.33 19.99
C LEU A 8 -8.87 0.53 18.75
N LEU A 9 -9.67 1.60 18.87
CA LEU A 9 -9.92 2.55 17.77
C LEU A 9 -8.72 3.44 17.43
N PHE A 10 -7.79 3.62 18.37
CA PHE A 10 -6.57 4.39 18.14
C PHE A 10 -5.53 3.60 17.31
N LEU A 11 -5.49 2.27 17.46
CA LEU A 11 -4.53 1.40 16.79
C LEU A 11 -4.78 1.24 15.28
N GLU A 12 -6.04 1.29 14.80
CA GLU A 12 -6.35 1.11 13.37
C GLU A 12 -5.80 2.22 12.46
N LYS A 13 -5.60 3.45 12.97
CA LYS A 13 -4.97 4.55 12.20
C LYS A 13 -3.45 4.39 12.06
N PHE A 14 -2.84 3.52 12.85
CA PHE A 14 -1.39 3.28 12.88
C PHE A 14 -1.00 1.83 12.55
N SER A 15 -1.96 0.97 12.20
CA SER A 15 -1.68 -0.40 11.78
C SER A 15 -0.82 -0.38 10.51
N ARG A 16 0.42 -0.86 10.65
CA ARG A 16 1.38 -1.04 9.55
C ARG A 16 1.48 -2.51 9.26
N PHE A 17 1.42 -2.85 7.98
CA PHE A 17 1.51 -4.22 7.50
C PHE A 17 2.68 -4.35 6.55
N LEU A 18 3.49 -5.39 6.69
CA LEU A 18 4.53 -5.69 5.70
C LEU A 18 4.02 -6.72 4.69
N ARG A 19 3.86 -6.29 3.44
CA ARG A 19 3.48 -7.16 2.32
C ARG A 19 4.65 -7.39 1.37
N MET A 20 4.84 -8.64 0.98
CA MET A 20 5.92 -9.05 0.09
C MET A 20 5.43 -9.09 -1.37
N TYR A 21 6.25 -8.59 -2.28
CA TYR A 21 5.96 -8.58 -3.73
C TYR A 21 7.16 -9.07 -4.54
N ASP A 22 6.87 -9.69 -5.68
CA ASP A 22 7.80 -9.76 -6.80
C ASP A 22 7.46 -8.63 -7.78
N LEU A 23 8.40 -7.69 -7.92
CA LEU A 23 8.25 -6.50 -8.75
C LEU A 23 8.90 -6.72 -10.11
N ARG A 24 8.10 -6.72 -11.17
CA ARG A 24 8.56 -6.89 -12.54
C ARG A 24 8.70 -5.55 -13.25
N PHE A 25 9.89 -5.30 -13.79
CA PHE A 25 10.29 -4.14 -14.59
C PHE A 25 10.67 -4.62 -15.99
N SER A 26 9.68 -4.86 -16.85
CA SER A 26 9.92 -5.40 -18.19
C SER A 26 10.00 -4.29 -19.24
N PRO A 27 10.93 -4.34 -20.21
CA PRO A 27 10.89 -3.43 -21.35
C PRO A 27 9.59 -3.59 -22.13
N ARG A 28 9.06 -2.48 -22.66
CA ARG A 28 7.85 -2.53 -23.50
C ARG A 28 8.08 -3.26 -24.82
N HIS A 29 9.24 -3.06 -25.43
CA HIS A 29 9.63 -3.69 -26.68
C HIS A 29 10.44 -4.96 -26.43
N THR A 30 10.05 -6.07 -27.06
CA THR A 30 10.77 -7.35 -26.99
C THR A 30 12.21 -7.19 -27.50
N GLY A 31 13.19 -7.67 -26.74
CA GLY A 31 14.61 -7.60 -27.08
C GLY A 31 15.33 -6.32 -26.64
N ALA A 32 14.63 -5.35 -26.07
CA ALA A 32 15.27 -4.26 -25.36
C ALA A 32 15.85 -4.74 -24.01
N PRO A 33 16.88 -4.08 -23.47
CA PRO A 33 17.43 -4.45 -22.18
C PRO A 33 16.46 -4.13 -21.03
N TYR A 34 16.50 -4.98 -20.00
CA TYR A 34 15.88 -4.69 -18.70
C TYR A 34 16.69 -3.61 -18.00
N LEU A 35 16.02 -2.57 -17.49
CA LEU A 35 16.69 -1.56 -16.69
C LEU A 35 17.12 -2.15 -15.33
N PRO A 36 18.37 -1.90 -14.88
CA PRO A 36 18.77 -2.23 -13.52
C PRO A 36 18.05 -1.33 -12.51
N LEU A 37 17.98 -1.74 -11.24
CA LEU A 37 17.46 -0.86 -10.18
C LEU A 37 18.32 0.41 -10.06
N ASP A 38 19.63 0.25 -10.08
CA ASP A 38 20.61 1.35 -10.09
C ASP A 38 21.61 1.13 -11.23
N GLY A 39 21.76 2.14 -12.09
CA GLY A 39 22.67 2.12 -13.24
C GLY A 39 23.95 2.94 -13.03
N GLY A 40 24.06 3.63 -11.89
CA GLY A 40 25.04 4.69 -11.68
C GLY A 40 24.77 5.93 -12.54
N ALA A 41 25.63 6.93 -12.47
CA ALA A 41 25.39 8.28 -13.01
C ALA A 41 25.28 8.40 -14.54
N LYS A 42 25.52 7.32 -15.31
CA LYS A 42 25.58 7.36 -16.78
C LYS A 42 24.69 6.34 -17.49
N ASN A 43 23.95 5.52 -16.76
CA ASN A 43 23.11 4.48 -17.38
C ASN A 43 21.65 4.65 -16.97
N PHE A 44 20.75 4.38 -17.92
CA PHE A 44 19.33 4.28 -17.66
C PHE A 44 19.05 3.27 -16.54
N SER A 45 18.21 3.64 -15.59
CA SER A 45 17.86 2.80 -14.45
C SER A 45 16.47 3.13 -13.91
N VAL A 46 15.91 2.21 -13.13
CA VAL A 46 14.63 2.43 -12.43
C VAL A 46 14.77 3.59 -11.45
N ARG A 47 15.90 3.67 -10.72
CA ARG A 47 16.21 4.77 -9.80
C ARG A 47 16.19 6.12 -10.50
N ASP A 48 16.91 6.25 -11.63
CA ASP A 48 17.00 7.54 -12.35
C ASP A 48 15.62 8.01 -12.83
N ALA A 49 14.81 7.10 -13.39
CA ALA A 49 13.45 7.40 -13.81
C ALA A 49 12.59 7.96 -12.67
N LEU A 50 12.63 7.31 -11.51
CA LEU A 50 11.88 7.73 -10.33
C LEU A 50 12.41 9.05 -9.75
N GLN A 51 13.75 9.20 -9.65
CA GLN A 51 14.39 10.42 -9.15
C GLN A 51 14.06 11.64 -10.01
N LYS A 52 14.11 11.50 -11.34
CA LYS A 52 13.72 12.56 -12.26
C LYS A 52 12.27 13.00 -12.03
N TRP A 53 11.37 12.05 -11.81
CA TRP A 53 9.95 12.36 -11.60
C TRP A 53 9.67 13.06 -10.27
N VAL A 54 10.42 12.71 -9.22
CA VAL A 54 10.40 13.44 -7.94
C VAL A 54 10.96 14.86 -8.11
N GLN A 55 12.08 15.02 -8.82
CA GLN A 55 12.68 16.34 -9.08
C GLN A 55 11.79 17.26 -9.91
N GLU A 56 10.98 16.69 -10.81
CA GLU A 56 9.98 17.40 -11.60
C GLU A 56 8.65 17.65 -10.85
N GLU A 57 8.54 17.22 -9.59
CA GLU A 57 7.33 17.35 -8.76
C GLU A 57 6.07 16.70 -9.39
N LYS A 58 6.28 15.63 -10.16
CA LYS A 58 5.22 14.89 -10.88
C LYS A 58 4.85 13.56 -10.21
N ALA A 59 5.63 13.12 -9.24
CA ALA A 59 5.50 11.80 -8.64
C ALA A 59 4.37 11.71 -7.60
N LEU A 60 3.16 12.10 -7.98
CA LEU A 60 1.97 12.09 -7.14
C LEU A 60 0.73 11.61 -7.87
N VAL A 61 -0.25 11.15 -7.11
CA VAL A 61 -1.58 10.73 -7.58
C VAL A 61 -2.64 11.18 -6.58
N VAL A 62 -3.80 11.63 -7.10
CA VAL A 62 -4.97 11.97 -6.30
C VAL A 62 -5.91 10.76 -6.27
N GLN A 63 -6.22 10.27 -5.08
CA GLN A 63 -7.13 9.17 -4.83
C GLN A 63 -8.59 9.61 -4.97
N PRO A 64 -9.54 8.68 -5.23
CA PRO A 64 -10.96 9.01 -5.35
C PRO A 64 -11.57 9.69 -4.11
N ASN A 65 -10.99 9.47 -2.94
CA ASN A 65 -11.40 10.10 -1.68
C ASN A 65 -10.79 11.51 -1.47
N GLY A 66 -10.02 12.00 -2.44
CA GLY A 66 -9.34 13.30 -2.40
C GLY A 66 -7.91 13.27 -1.85
N ASP A 67 -7.46 12.15 -1.27
CA ASP A 67 -6.11 12.06 -0.71
C ASP A 67 -5.05 12.14 -1.79
N VAL A 68 -3.90 12.71 -1.44
CA VAL A 68 -2.73 12.74 -2.32
C VAL A 68 -1.72 11.71 -1.82
N VAL A 69 -1.30 10.82 -2.71
CA VAL A 69 -0.16 9.92 -2.49
C VAL A 69 1.01 10.44 -3.32
N GLU A 70 2.17 10.63 -2.69
CA GLU A 70 3.36 11.22 -3.29
C GLU A 70 4.59 10.37 -3.01
N LEU A 71 5.44 10.14 -4.02
CA LEU A 71 6.79 9.61 -3.85
C LEU A 71 7.72 10.75 -3.44
N MET A 72 8.15 10.75 -2.19
CA MET A 72 8.94 11.82 -1.59
C MET A 72 10.43 11.67 -1.85
N ALA A 73 10.93 10.44 -1.78
CA ALA A 73 12.35 10.16 -1.86
C ALA A 73 12.63 8.81 -2.51
N VAL A 74 13.76 8.78 -3.22
CA VAL A 74 14.28 7.60 -3.91
C VAL A 74 15.75 7.50 -3.54
N ASP A 75 16.08 6.46 -2.76
CA ASP A 75 17.43 6.21 -2.28
C ASP A 75 17.91 4.81 -2.68
N PHE A 76 19.20 4.64 -2.86
CA PHE A 76 19.81 3.33 -3.12
C PHE A 76 20.91 3.09 -2.10
N ARG A 77 20.67 2.14 -1.19
CA ARG A 77 21.55 1.85 -0.05
C ARG A 77 21.50 0.37 0.28
N ASN A 78 22.61 -0.18 0.75
CA ASN A 78 22.74 -1.58 1.16
C ASN A 78 22.20 -2.57 0.10
N SER A 79 22.49 -2.31 -1.18
CA SER A 79 21.99 -3.11 -2.31
C SER A 79 20.45 -3.15 -2.43
N CYS A 80 19.76 -2.13 -1.93
CA CYS A 80 18.32 -2.00 -2.04
C CYS A 80 17.93 -0.62 -2.59
N LEU A 81 16.93 -0.59 -3.46
CA LEU A 81 16.21 0.63 -3.83
C LEU A 81 15.11 0.87 -2.79
N VAL A 82 15.17 2.00 -2.09
CA VAL A 82 14.24 2.39 -1.04
C VAL A 82 13.44 3.59 -1.50
N LEU A 83 12.12 3.43 -1.54
CA LEU A 83 11.18 4.47 -1.93
C LEU A 83 10.36 4.89 -0.70
N LEU A 84 10.26 6.19 -0.46
CA LEU A 84 9.44 6.76 0.60
C LEU A 84 8.18 7.38 0.00
N PHE A 85 7.02 6.85 0.36
CA PHE A 85 5.72 7.38 -0.04
C PHE A 85 5.03 8.07 1.12
N HIS A 86 4.41 9.21 0.86
CA HIS A 86 3.54 9.91 1.79
C HIS A 86 2.12 9.88 1.29
N ARG A 87 1.17 9.68 2.20
CA ARG A 87 -0.24 9.99 2.00
C ARG A 87 -0.57 11.22 2.83
N ALA A 88 -1.28 12.15 2.22
CA ALA A 88 -1.80 13.32 2.90
C ALA A 88 -3.24 13.59 2.47
N SER A 89 -4.09 13.84 3.47
CA SER A 89 -5.41 14.38 3.26
C SER A 89 -5.32 15.85 2.83
N PRO A 90 -6.19 16.34 1.93
CA PRO A 90 -6.29 17.77 1.62
C PRO A 90 -6.59 18.64 2.85
N ASN A 91 -7.16 18.03 3.89
CA ASN A 91 -7.51 18.67 5.16
C ASN A 91 -6.39 18.59 6.21
N ALA A 92 -5.30 17.87 5.92
CA ALA A 92 -4.09 17.87 6.76
C ALA A 92 -3.36 19.21 6.60
N ALA A 93 -2.83 19.78 7.69
CA ALA A 93 -2.04 21.00 7.59
C ALA A 93 -0.88 20.80 6.61
N ASP A 94 -0.68 21.77 5.71
CA ASP A 94 0.33 21.72 4.67
C ASP A 94 1.71 21.51 5.34
N PRO A 95 2.35 20.33 5.19
CA PRO A 95 3.63 20.09 5.81
C PRO A 95 4.62 21.12 5.29
N ALA A 96 5.46 21.66 6.17
CA ALA A 96 6.39 22.75 5.83
C ALA A 96 7.32 22.44 4.64
N TYR A 97 7.45 21.18 4.21
CA TYR A 97 8.21 20.80 3.02
C TYR A 97 7.50 21.10 1.68
N ARG A 98 6.16 21.16 1.62
CA ARG A 98 5.41 21.60 0.41
C ARG A 98 5.63 23.09 0.08
N ARG A 99 6.25 23.84 1.00
CA ARG A 99 6.64 25.25 0.81
C ARG A 99 7.63 25.43 -0.35
N LYS A 100 8.50 24.45 -0.65
CA LYS A 100 9.49 24.57 -1.73
C LYS A 100 8.89 24.45 -3.14
N ALA A 101 7.91 23.56 -3.32
CA ALA A 101 7.18 23.38 -4.57
C ALA A 101 6.33 24.61 -4.92
N ARG A 102 5.58 25.15 -3.94
CA ARG A 102 4.67 26.28 -4.16
C ARG A 102 5.36 27.65 -4.22
N GLN A 103 6.54 27.82 -3.60
CA GLN A 103 7.32 29.07 -3.70
C GLN A 103 7.84 29.36 -5.10
N LYS A 104 8.09 28.35 -5.94
CA LYS A 104 8.49 28.54 -7.34
C LYS A 104 7.34 28.92 -8.28
N ALA A 105 6.09 28.72 -7.86
CA ALA A 105 4.89 29.01 -8.66
C ALA A 105 4.33 30.44 -8.50
N GLY A 106 5.04 31.34 -7.79
CA GLY A 106 4.67 32.76 -7.69
C GLY A 106 3.39 33.06 -6.88
N VAL A 107 2.79 32.07 -6.23
CA VAL A 107 1.59 32.27 -5.40
C VAL A 107 2.01 32.76 -4.02
N LYS A 108 1.53 33.95 -3.65
CA LYS A 108 1.82 34.61 -2.36
C LYS A 108 1.15 33.81 -1.23
N VAL A 109 1.93 33.02 -0.49
CA VAL A 109 1.41 32.22 0.64
C VAL A 109 1.47 33.06 1.92
N THR A 110 0.30 33.42 2.43
CA THR A 110 0.15 34.08 3.74
C THR A 110 0.25 33.02 4.83
N VAL A 111 1.30 33.08 5.66
CA VAL A 111 1.46 32.18 6.80
C VAL A 111 0.45 32.55 7.87
N ARG A 112 -0.65 31.80 7.98
CA ARG A 112 -1.39 31.75 9.24
C ARG A 112 -0.65 30.79 10.16
N ASN A 113 -0.13 31.31 11.26
CA ASN A 113 0.19 30.50 12.44
C ASN A 113 -1.14 30.01 13.02
N ALA A 114 -1.68 28.92 12.48
CA ALA A 114 -2.82 28.25 13.06
C ALA A 114 -2.32 27.30 14.16
N VAL A 115 -2.93 27.41 15.34
CA VAL A 115 -2.78 26.44 16.43
C VAL A 115 -3.33 25.11 15.91
N LYS A 116 -2.59 24.01 16.10
CA LYS A 116 -3.02 22.65 15.72
C LYS A 116 -4.33 22.32 16.43
N GLU A 117 -5.37 22.00 15.68
CA GLU A 117 -6.66 21.60 16.26
C GLU A 117 -6.68 20.08 16.54
N LEU A 118 -7.50 19.66 17.51
CA LEU A 118 -7.60 18.28 17.99
C LEU A 118 -7.99 17.26 16.89
N ASP A 119 -8.52 17.73 15.76
CA ASP A 119 -8.99 16.93 14.61
C ASP A 119 -8.07 17.02 13.37
N GLU A 120 -6.82 17.49 13.53
CA GLU A 120 -5.85 17.58 12.43
C GLU A 120 -5.38 16.18 11.95
N GLU A 121 -5.75 15.78 10.72
CA GLU A 121 -5.30 14.52 10.13
C GLU A 121 -3.78 14.53 9.86
N GLN A 122 -3.06 13.58 10.46
CA GLN A 122 -1.62 13.47 10.34
C GLN A 122 -1.22 12.86 8.98
N SER A 123 -0.19 13.42 8.33
CA SER A 123 0.42 12.77 7.16
C SER A 123 1.08 11.46 7.58
N VAL A 124 0.82 10.40 6.82
CA VAL A 124 1.35 9.05 7.09
C VAL A 124 2.29 8.63 5.97
N SER A 125 3.33 7.89 6.34
CA SER A 125 4.41 7.49 5.42
C SER A 125 4.60 5.98 5.40
N ALA A 126 4.96 5.47 4.22
CA ALA A 126 5.24 4.07 3.95
C ALA A 126 6.54 3.90 3.15
N HIS A 127 7.25 2.82 3.41
CA HIS A 127 8.43 2.44 2.66
C HIS A 127 8.15 1.27 1.71
N LEU A 128 8.62 1.39 0.47
CA LEU A 128 8.83 0.24 -0.41
C LEU A 128 10.33 -0.01 -0.52
N VAL A 129 10.77 -1.19 -0.08
CA VAL A 129 12.17 -1.62 -0.15
C VAL A 129 12.27 -2.73 -1.18
N ILE A 130 13.12 -2.54 -2.19
CA ILE A 130 13.31 -3.46 -3.31
C ILE A 130 14.76 -3.96 -3.26
N SER A 131 14.95 -5.27 -3.09
CA SER A 131 16.28 -5.87 -3.13
C SER A 131 16.82 -5.84 -4.56
N ASN A 132 18.12 -5.54 -4.71
CA ASN A 132 18.81 -5.64 -5.99
C ASN A 132 19.11 -7.09 -6.40
N ASP A 133 18.87 -8.06 -5.50
CA ASP A 133 18.94 -9.48 -5.83
C ASP A 133 17.75 -9.85 -6.73
N LYS A 134 18.08 -10.24 -7.97
CA LYS A 134 17.09 -10.61 -8.97
C LYS A 134 16.53 -12.00 -8.68
N VAL A 135 15.20 -12.11 -8.64
CA VAL A 135 14.51 -13.41 -8.66
C VAL A 135 14.61 -14.01 -10.07
N SER A 136 14.46 -13.17 -11.09
CA SER A 136 14.70 -13.47 -12.50
C SER A 136 14.95 -12.17 -13.27
N ASP A 137 15.20 -12.22 -14.58
CA ASP A 137 15.45 -11.01 -15.36
C ASP A 137 14.33 -9.98 -15.25
N GLY A 138 14.68 -8.80 -14.73
CA GLY A 138 13.74 -7.71 -14.48
C GLY A 138 12.76 -7.94 -13.33
N VAL A 139 12.91 -9.01 -12.53
CA VAL A 139 12.04 -9.30 -11.38
C VAL A 139 12.84 -9.21 -10.09
N TYR A 140 12.39 -8.36 -9.17
CA TYR A 140 13.06 -8.09 -7.90
C TYR A 140 12.13 -8.33 -6.73
N ARG A 141 12.66 -8.88 -5.64
CA ARG A 141 11.91 -9.06 -4.39
C ARG A 141 11.74 -7.73 -3.69
N ALA A 142 10.54 -7.44 -3.19
CA ALA A 142 10.28 -6.23 -2.42
C ALA A 142 9.41 -6.48 -1.20
N ALA A 143 9.56 -5.60 -0.22
CA ALA A 143 8.69 -5.46 0.95
C ALA A 143 8.06 -4.07 0.93
N LEU A 144 6.74 -4.01 1.01
CA LEU A 144 5.97 -2.79 1.15
C LEU A 144 5.41 -2.72 2.57
N GLU A 145 5.66 -1.61 3.23
CA GLU A 145 4.89 -1.17 4.39
C GLU A 145 3.54 -0.62 3.93
N GLU A 146 2.50 -1.43 3.98
CA GLU A 146 1.14 -0.98 3.74
C GLU A 146 0.54 -0.39 5.01
N ILE A 147 -0.12 0.75 4.82
CA ILE A 147 -0.95 1.40 5.83
C ILE A 147 -2.31 1.70 5.19
N PRO A 148 -3.38 1.89 5.97
CA PRO A 148 -4.67 2.28 5.42
C PRO A 148 -4.52 3.44 4.42
N GLY A 149 -5.03 3.26 3.20
CA GLY A 149 -4.95 4.25 2.11
C GLY A 149 -3.60 4.37 1.39
N LEU A 150 -2.57 3.63 1.78
CA LEU A 150 -1.29 3.56 1.07
C LEU A 150 -0.92 2.08 0.87
N SER A 151 -1.47 1.52 -0.21
CA SER A 151 -1.23 0.15 -0.67
C SER A 151 -0.44 0.12 -1.98
N MET A 152 -0.17 -1.08 -2.50
CA MET A 152 0.49 -1.24 -3.80
C MET A 152 -0.27 -0.57 -4.98
N GLY A 153 -1.57 -0.33 -4.86
CA GLY A 153 -2.38 0.27 -5.94
C GLY A 153 -1.90 1.67 -6.35
N PRO A 154 -1.98 2.68 -5.45
CA PRO A 154 -1.46 4.02 -5.70
C PRO A 154 0.04 4.05 -6.04
N ILE A 155 0.84 3.23 -5.34
CA ILE A 155 2.28 3.10 -5.61
C ILE A 155 2.54 2.64 -7.05
N ARG A 156 1.79 1.63 -7.51
CA ARG A 156 1.91 1.12 -8.88
C ARG A 156 1.63 2.19 -9.91
N GLU A 157 0.63 3.02 -9.68
CA GLU A 157 0.29 4.10 -10.60
C GLU A 157 1.46 5.10 -10.72
N ILE A 158 1.99 5.56 -9.58
CA ILE A 158 3.13 6.49 -9.54
C ILE A 158 4.36 5.87 -10.23
N VAL A 159 4.75 4.65 -9.87
CA VAL A 159 5.93 3.99 -10.44
C VAL A 159 5.75 3.72 -11.94
N ALA A 160 4.57 3.28 -12.37
CA ALA A 160 4.30 3.00 -13.78
C ALA A 160 4.35 4.27 -14.63
N LEU A 161 3.80 5.38 -14.15
CA LEU A 161 3.82 6.66 -14.86
C LEU A 161 5.25 7.22 -14.97
N ALA A 162 6.04 7.15 -13.89
CA ALA A 162 7.46 7.53 -13.91
C ALA A 162 8.22 6.76 -15.02
N LEU A 163 8.10 5.44 -15.02
CA LEU A 163 8.80 4.57 -15.96
C LEU A 163 8.30 4.69 -17.41
N ASN A 164 7.01 4.96 -17.61
CA ASN A 164 6.43 5.19 -18.94
C ASN A 164 6.94 6.52 -19.54
N SER A 165 7.05 7.56 -18.71
CA SER A 165 7.59 8.86 -19.14
C SER A 165 9.10 8.85 -19.41
N TYR A 166 9.80 7.84 -18.89
CA TYR A 166 11.25 7.69 -18.99
C TYR A 166 11.61 6.79 -20.18
N GLN A 167 11.67 7.40 -21.36
CA GLN A 167 12.03 6.70 -22.60
C GLN A 167 13.54 6.49 -22.71
N TYR A 168 13.92 5.33 -23.24
CA TYR A 168 15.30 4.98 -23.56
C TYR A 168 15.35 4.22 -24.87
N ASP A 169 16.49 4.27 -25.54
CA ASP A 169 16.68 3.64 -26.83
C ASP A 169 17.52 2.37 -26.75
N PHE A 170 17.29 1.48 -27.73
CA PHE A 170 18.13 0.32 -27.95
C PHE A 170 18.29 0.05 -29.45
N MET A 171 19.36 -0.66 -29.80
CA MET A 171 19.63 -1.05 -31.19
C MET A 171 19.02 -2.42 -31.49
N ARG A 172 18.15 -2.48 -32.51
CA ARG A 172 17.68 -3.73 -33.11
C ARG A 172 18.30 -3.88 -34.50
N GLY A 173 19.41 -4.59 -34.56
CA GLY A 173 20.27 -4.60 -35.76
C GLY A 173 20.87 -3.22 -35.98
N LYS A 174 20.52 -2.55 -37.09
CA LYS A 174 20.99 -1.20 -37.43
C LYS A 174 20.00 -0.07 -37.09
N LYS A 175 18.81 -0.41 -36.56
CA LYS A 175 17.77 0.58 -36.24
C LYS A 175 17.77 0.88 -34.74
N LYS A 176 17.79 2.18 -34.40
CA LYS A 176 17.52 2.68 -33.05
C LYS A 176 16.00 2.69 -32.84
N ILE A 177 15.54 2.10 -31.74
CA ILE A 177 14.13 2.00 -31.38
C ILE A 177 13.96 2.54 -29.95
N ASP A 178 12.99 3.42 -29.76
CA ASP A 178 12.63 3.93 -28.45
C ASP A 178 11.70 2.96 -27.72
N THR A 179 11.89 2.83 -26.42
CA THR A 179 11.09 1.99 -25.52
C THR A 179 11.00 2.64 -24.15
N TYR A 180 10.21 2.05 -23.27
CA TYR A 180 10.12 2.39 -21.86
C TYR A 180 9.96 1.12 -21.02
N THR A 181 10.01 1.25 -19.70
CA THR A 181 9.84 0.13 -18.77
C THR A 181 8.40 0.03 -18.28
N VAL A 182 7.83 -1.17 -18.30
CA VAL A 182 6.51 -1.51 -17.78
C VAL A 182 6.66 -2.10 -16.38
N PHE A 183 5.94 -1.53 -15.42
CA PHE A 183 5.90 -2.01 -14.03
C PHE A 183 4.71 -2.92 -13.77
N ARG A 184 4.96 -4.09 -13.17
CA ARG A 184 3.93 -5.01 -12.70
C ARG A 184 4.32 -5.58 -11.33
N PRO A 185 3.61 -5.21 -10.25
CA PRO A 185 3.77 -5.87 -8.96
C PRO A 185 2.95 -7.17 -8.94
N GLU A 186 3.56 -8.25 -8.45
CA GLU A 186 2.93 -9.54 -8.22
C GLU A 186 3.02 -9.86 -6.72
N GLY A 187 1.88 -9.92 -6.02
CA GLY A 187 1.82 -10.24 -4.60
C GLY A 187 2.32 -11.65 -4.33
N LEU A 188 3.21 -11.80 -3.34
CA LEU A 188 3.72 -13.11 -2.98
C LEU A 188 2.72 -13.84 -2.10
N LYS A 189 2.31 -15.02 -2.57
CA LYS A 189 1.50 -15.95 -1.79
C LYS A 189 2.38 -16.58 -0.70
N SER A 190 2.45 -15.99 0.49
CA SER A 190 2.94 -16.71 1.67
C SER A 190 1.89 -17.74 2.11
N GLU A 191 2.38 -18.91 2.56
CA GLU A 191 1.66 -20.09 3.07
C GLU A 191 0.12 -19.99 3.04
N THR A 192 -0.58 -20.76 2.21
CA THR A 192 -2.06 -20.71 2.14
C THR A 192 -2.74 -20.76 3.52
N ILE A 193 -3.95 -20.20 3.68
CA ILE A 193 -4.74 -20.36 4.93
C ILE A 193 -4.79 -21.84 5.35
N THR A 194 -4.90 -22.74 4.36
CA THR A 194 -4.79 -24.19 4.56
C THR A 194 -3.52 -24.62 5.28
N ASN A 195 -2.36 -24.04 4.96
CA ASN A 195 -1.10 -24.35 5.64
C ASN A 195 -0.96 -23.63 6.98
N ALA A 196 -1.41 -22.38 7.09
CA ALA A 196 -1.41 -21.64 8.36
C ALA A 196 -2.27 -22.36 9.42
N LEU A 197 -3.45 -22.86 9.01
CA LEU A 197 -4.36 -23.64 9.85
C LEU A 197 -3.85 -25.05 10.21
N LYS A 198 -2.73 -25.52 9.64
CA LYS A 198 -2.08 -26.75 10.14
C LYS A 198 -1.32 -26.51 11.44
N LYS A 199 -0.98 -25.26 11.75
CA LYS A 199 -0.13 -24.86 12.89
C LYS A 199 -0.78 -23.76 13.75
N GLY A 200 -2.07 -23.51 13.55
CA GLY A 200 -2.72 -22.34 14.12
C GLY A 200 -4.23 -22.42 14.03
N GLU A 201 -4.88 -21.51 14.74
CA GLU A 201 -6.33 -21.43 14.84
C GLU A 201 -6.82 -20.02 14.50
N ILE A 202 -8.03 -19.91 13.96
CA ILE A 202 -8.65 -18.61 13.72
C ILE A 202 -9.33 -18.17 15.00
N GLY A 203 -8.88 -17.06 15.57
CA GLY A 203 -9.48 -16.49 16.78
C GLY A 203 -10.57 -15.46 16.48
N PHE A 204 -10.38 -14.66 15.42
CA PHE A 204 -11.28 -13.57 15.08
C PHE A 204 -11.46 -13.39 13.57
N VAL A 205 -12.63 -12.88 13.21
CA VAL A 205 -12.92 -12.35 11.88
C VAL A 205 -13.30 -10.88 12.06
N THR A 206 -12.65 -10.00 11.31
CA THR A 206 -12.91 -8.57 11.33
C THR A 206 -13.54 -8.15 10.02
N LEU A 207 -14.77 -7.64 10.08
CA LEU A 207 -15.49 -7.05 8.94
C LEU A 207 -15.33 -5.53 9.02
N SER A 208 -15.06 -4.87 7.90
CA SER A 208 -15.05 -3.40 7.87
C SER A 208 -15.74 -2.81 6.64
N ARG A 209 -16.37 -1.65 6.83
CA ARG A 209 -17.02 -0.87 5.77
C ARG A 209 -16.96 0.62 6.09
N GLN A 210 -17.26 1.46 5.10
CA GLN A 210 -17.56 2.86 5.40
C GLN A 210 -18.88 2.92 6.20
N ALA A 211 -18.84 3.59 7.35
CA ALA A 211 -20.01 3.77 8.19
C ALA A 211 -21.09 4.52 7.40
N LYS A 212 -22.35 4.07 7.53
CA LYS A 212 -23.49 4.85 7.08
C LYS A 212 -23.92 5.73 8.25
N ALA A 213 -24.16 7.02 8.02
CA ALA A 213 -24.75 7.90 9.02
C ALA A 213 -26.27 8.01 8.77
N PRO A 214 -27.12 7.29 9.52
CA PRO A 214 -28.57 7.36 9.31
C PRO A 214 -29.24 8.60 9.94
N PHE A 215 -28.53 9.42 10.71
CA PHE A 215 -29.11 10.51 11.51
C PHE A 215 -28.35 11.84 11.44
N VAL A 216 -27.34 11.97 10.57
CA VAL A 216 -26.55 13.19 10.48
C VAL A 216 -27.19 14.13 9.46
N ASP A 217 -28.21 14.87 9.90
CA ASP A 217 -28.77 16.05 9.20
C ASP A 217 -27.97 17.33 9.51
N ALA A 218 -26.73 17.19 10.01
CA ALA A 218 -25.83 18.31 10.25
C ALA A 218 -24.87 18.45 9.07
N ASP A 219 -25.21 19.37 8.15
CA ASP A 219 -24.39 19.78 7.00
C ASP A 219 -22.90 19.87 7.35
N GLY A 220 -22.12 18.87 6.94
CA GLY A 220 -20.66 18.92 6.93
C GLY A 220 -19.92 18.86 8.28
N ILE A 221 -20.61 18.74 9.41
CA ILE A 221 -19.95 18.74 10.75
C ILE A 221 -19.45 17.35 11.14
N PHE A 222 -20.16 16.28 10.75
CA PHE A 222 -19.78 14.91 11.10
C PHE A 222 -19.58 14.07 9.84
N LYS A 223 -18.40 13.45 9.72
CA LYS A 223 -18.07 12.53 8.63
C LYS A 223 -18.10 11.09 9.15
N PRO A 224 -18.91 10.19 8.56
CA PRO A 224 -18.85 8.77 8.90
C PRO A 224 -17.46 8.23 8.60
N THR A 225 -16.86 7.55 9.58
CA THR A 225 -15.55 6.89 9.43
C THR A 225 -15.73 5.42 9.04
N ILE A 226 -14.76 4.56 9.36
CA ILE A 226 -14.89 3.11 9.17
C ILE A 226 -15.76 2.53 10.29
N GLU A 227 -16.74 1.71 9.92
CA GLU A 227 -17.47 0.82 10.81
C GLU A 227 -16.77 -0.54 10.78
N THR A 228 -16.44 -1.07 11.96
CA THR A 228 -15.75 -2.36 12.11
C THR A 228 -16.58 -3.28 12.99
N MET A 229 -16.73 -4.54 12.58
CA MET A 229 -17.38 -5.60 13.35
C MET A 229 -16.39 -6.74 13.55
N LYS A 230 -16.00 -6.98 14.81
CA LYS A 230 -15.09 -8.06 15.19
C LYS A 230 -15.88 -9.24 15.74
N LEU A 231 -15.84 -10.35 15.03
CA LEU A 231 -16.50 -11.60 15.39
C LEU A 231 -15.47 -12.55 16.00
N ARG A 232 -15.69 -12.98 17.25
CA ARG A 232 -14.90 -14.05 17.85
C ARG A 232 -15.35 -15.38 17.27
N VAL A 233 -14.40 -16.18 16.80
CA VAL A 233 -14.66 -17.54 16.36
C VAL A 233 -14.71 -18.43 17.60
N THR A 234 -15.87 -19.04 17.85
CA THR A 234 -16.10 -19.94 18.99
C THR A 234 -16.14 -21.42 18.60
N GLY A 235 -16.02 -21.73 17.30
CA GLY A 235 -16.03 -23.09 16.77
C GLY A 235 -14.71 -23.44 16.08
N GLU A 236 -14.51 -24.72 15.77
CA GLU A 236 -13.26 -25.20 15.17
C GLU A 236 -13.24 -24.97 13.65
N ILE A 237 -12.37 -24.07 13.20
CA ILE A 237 -12.07 -23.86 11.77
C ILE A 237 -10.69 -24.44 11.47
N THR A 238 -10.67 -25.51 10.69
CA THR A 238 -9.49 -26.30 10.33
C THR A 238 -9.09 -26.08 8.88
N SER A 239 -7.90 -26.57 8.51
CA SER A 239 -7.43 -26.56 7.12
C SER A 239 -8.38 -27.25 6.11
N LYS A 240 -9.32 -28.07 6.58
CA LYS A 240 -10.25 -28.85 5.74
C LYS A 240 -11.59 -28.14 5.50
N ASN A 241 -12.11 -27.42 6.49
CA ASN A 241 -13.45 -26.81 6.43
C ASN A 241 -13.45 -25.29 6.23
N TRP A 242 -12.29 -24.62 6.35
CA TRP A 242 -12.23 -23.15 6.35
C TRP A 242 -12.82 -22.50 5.11
N ARG A 243 -12.67 -23.10 3.93
CA ARG A 243 -13.20 -22.54 2.67
C ARG A 243 -14.72 -22.47 2.69
N ASP A 244 -15.36 -23.53 3.13
CA ASP A 244 -16.82 -23.60 3.16
C ASP A 244 -17.36 -22.67 4.25
N THR A 245 -16.77 -22.73 5.45
CA THR A 245 -17.22 -21.94 6.61
C THR A 245 -16.97 -20.44 6.39
N LEU A 246 -15.76 -20.03 6.02
CA LEU A 246 -15.45 -18.62 5.80
C LEU A 246 -16.02 -18.12 4.47
N GLY A 247 -16.08 -18.95 3.42
CA GLY A 247 -16.65 -18.56 2.13
C GLY A 247 -18.13 -18.21 2.23
N GLN A 248 -18.93 -19.01 2.95
CA GLN A 248 -20.34 -18.70 3.21
C GLN A 248 -20.50 -17.41 4.03
N MET A 249 -19.66 -17.23 5.05
CA MET A 249 -19.67 -16.03 5.89
C MET A 249 -19.29 -14.78 5.09
N VAL A 250 -18.22 -14.83 4.29
CA VAL A 250 -17.79 -13.73 3.41
C VAL A 250 -18.88 -13.37 2.41
N GLY A 251 -19.51 -14.38 1.78
CA GLY A 251 -20.63 -14.16 0.87
C GLY A 251 -21.79 -13.45 1.54
N SER A 252 -22.13 -13.85 2.78
CA SER A 252 -23.19 -13.24 3.57
C SER A 252 -22.84 -11.82 4.03
N ALA A 253 -21.62 -11.61 4.51
CA ALA A 253 -21.10 -10.31 4.94
C ALA A 253 -21.13 -9.29 3.80
N ARG A 254 -20.69 -9.69 2.60
CA ARG A 254 -20.71 -8.82 1.41
C ARG A 254 -22.13 -8.49 0.97
N LYS A 255 -23.06 -9.45 0.99
CA LYS A 255 -24.49 -9.19 0.74
C LYS A 255 -25.07 -8.20 1.76
N ALA A 256 -24.60 -8.24 3.00
CA ALA A 256 -24.95 -7.28 4.06
C ALA A 256 -24.18 -5.94 3.98
N GLY A 257 -23.39 -5.72 2.93
CA GLY A 257 -22.68 -4.46 2.69
C GLY A 257 -21.35 -4.32 3.41
N TRP A 258 -20.71 -5.42 3.80
CA TRP A 258 -19.36 -5.46 4.36
C TRP A 258 -18.37 -5.90 3.27
N PRO A 259 -17.69 -4.96 2.59
CA PRO A 259 -16.81 -5.30 1.48
C PRO A 259 -15.50 -5.94 1.93
N ASN A 260 -15.00 -5.58 3.13
CA ASN A 260 -13.71 -6.03 3.63
C ASN A 260 -13.91 -7.07 4.73
N VAL A 261 -13.24 -8.22 4.58
CA VAL A 261 -13.26 -9.32 5.54
C VAL A 261 -11.83 -9.77 5.80
N ASN A 262 -11.39 -9.65 7.05
CA ASN A 262 -10.08 -10.04 7.52
C ASN A 262 -10.22 -11.19 8.53
N VAL A 263 -9.26 -12.11 8.53
CA VAL A 263 -9.24 -13.28 9.42
C VAL A 263 -7.92 -13.31 10.18
N ASP A 264 -8.00 -13.33 11.51
CA ASP A 264 -6.84 -13.39 12.40
C ASP A 264 -6.54 -14.86 12.74
N ILE A 265 -5.39 -15.34 12.28
CA ILE A 265 -4.87 -16.68 12.58
C ILE A 265 -3.79 -16.53 13.66
N GLY A 266 -4.04 -17.13 14.83
CA GLY A 266 -3.02 -17.31 15.87
C GLY A 266 -2.09 -18.46 15.48
N LEU A 267 -0.78 -18.20 15.52
CA LEU A 267 0.27 -19.18 15.25
C LEU A 267 1.06 -19.46 16.53
N ASP A 268 1.83 -20.55 16.52
CA ASP A 268 2.80 -20.86 17.58
C ASP A 268 3.72 -19.64 17.88
N ASN A 269 4.09 -19.46 19.15
CA ASN A 269 4.91 -18.35 19.68
C ASN A 269 4.23 -16.96 19.69
N ASN A 270 2.91 -16.90 19.94
CA ASN A 270 2.15 -15.65 20.10
C ASN A 270 2.16 -14.73 18.86
N ARG A 271 2.51 -15.29 17.70
CA ARG A 271 2.50 -14.58 16.42
C ARG A 271 1.08 -14.58 15.87
N LYS A 272 0.63 -13.42 15.38
CA LYS A 272 -0.64 -13.28 14.69
C LYS A 272 -0.41 -13.06 13.21
N ARG A 273 -1.29 -13.64 12.42
CA ARG A 273 -1.30 -13.48 10.97
C ARG A 273 -2.70 -13.10 10.53
N THR A 274 -2.87 -11.92 9.97
CA THR A 274 -4.16 -11.50 9.43
C THR A 274 -4.19 -11.75 7.92
N VAL A 275 -5.30 -12.29 7.43
CA VAL A 275 -5.52 -12.61 6.02
C VAL A 275 -6.78 -11.92 5.55
N GLN A 276 -6.67 -11.09 4.51
CA GLN A 276 -7.82 -10.47 3.85
C GLN A 276 -8.41 -11.44 2.82
N LEU A 277 -9.73 -11.62 2.83
CA LEU A 277 -10.45 -12.49 1.90
C LEU A 277 -11.04 -11.68 0.75
N ASP A 278 -10.59 -11.92 -0.49
CA ASP A 278 -10.96 -11.17 -1.70
C ASP A 278 -12.02 -11.84 -2.59
N ARG A 279 -12.45 -11.17 -3.68
CA ARG A 279 -13.71 -11.42 -4.41
C ARG A 279 -13.69 -12.62 -5.37
N ASP A 280 -12.53 -12.98 -5.87
CA ASP A 280 -12.30 -14.12 -6.76
C ASP A 280 -11.30 -15.05 -6.06
N ASP A 281 -11.65 -16.32 -5.89
CA ASP A 281 -10.88 -17.30 -5.10
C ASP A 281 -9.38 -17.28 -5.38
N GLU A 282 -8.65 -16.66 -4.48
CA GLU A 282 -7.34 -17.01 -3.96
C GLU A 282 -7.10 -16.05 -2.82
N ALA A 283 -6.84 -16.58 -1.61
CA ALA A 283 -6.37 -15.78 -0.49
C ALA A 283 -5.10 -15.02 -0.95
N LYS A 284 -5.27 -13.75 -1.31
CA LYS A 284 -4.16 -12.85 -1.56
C LYS A 284 -3.71 -12.33 -0.21
N GLU A 285 -2.49 -12.73 0.12
CA GLU A 285 -1.55 -12.00 0.95
C GLU A 285 -1.68 -12.15 2.47
N VAL A 286 -0.54 -11.86 3.09
CA VAL A 286 -0.23 -12.06 4.50
C VAL A 286 0.10 -10.71 5.10
N LEU A 287 -0.61 -10.42 6.17
CA LEU A 287 -0.32 -9.33 7.08
C LEU A 287 0.45 -9.96 8.24
N PHE A 288 1.69 -9.54 8.43
CA PHE A 288 2.33 -9.65 9.74
C PHE A 288 1.99 -8.36 10.48
N GLU A 289 1.43 -8.49 11.67
CA GLU A 289 1.24 -7.39 12.61
C GLU A 289 2.37 -7.51 13.63
N GLU A 290 3.22 -6.48 13.73
CA GLU A 290 4.15 -6.31 14.84
C GLU A 290 3.47 -5.40 15.86
N ASP A 291 3.28 -5.90 17.09
CA ASP A 291 2.93 -5.04 18.22
C ASP A 291 4.13 -4.12 18.48
N ALA A 292 3.95 -2.80 18.29
CA ALA A 292 4.93 -1.77 18.64
C ALA A 292 4.76 -1.30 20.09
#